data_AF-A0A6H5JEB7-F1
#
_entry.id   AF-A0A6H5JEB7-F1
#
_cell.length_a   1.000
_cell.length_b   1.000
_cell.length_c   1.000
_cell.angle_alpha   90.00
_cell.angle_beta   90.00
_cell.angle_gamma   90.00
#
_symmetry.space_group_name_H-M   'P 1'
#
loop_
_entity.id
_entity.type
_entity.pdbx_description
1 polymer ?
#
loop_
_entity_poly.entity_id
_entity_poly.type
_entity_poly.pdbx_seq_one_letter_code
_entity_poly.pdbx_strand_id
1 'polypeptide(L)' 'MGRRQVDPEQARKACEAVRGGMKIREASRLFGLDRWSIKSRLDGAVAMKAKVGPAIVLS' A
#
# COMPACT_ATOMS: atom_id res chain seq x y z
N MET A 1 17.80 -1.25 -5.33
CA MET A 1 16.45 -0.90 -5.81
C MET A 1 15.86 0.13 -4.85
N GLY A 2 15.78 1.40 -5.25
CA GLY A 2 15.31 2.48 -4.36
C GLY A 2 13.81 2.39 -4.10
N ARG A 3 13.38 2.63 -2.85
CA ARG A 3 11.96 2.64 -2.48
C ARG A 3 11.28 3.85 -3.15
N ARG A 4 10.25 3.62 -3.97
CA ARG A 4 9.44 4.69 -4.57
C ARG A 4 8.54 5.32 -3.51
N GLN A 5 8.46 6.65 -3.54
CA GLN A 5 7.44 7.37 -2.79
C GLN A 5 6.07 6.94 -3.32
N VAL A 6 5.27 6.35 -2.44
CA VAL A 6 3.90 5.95 -2.76
C VAL A 6 3.01 7.16 -2.59
N ASP A 7 2.22 7.49 -3.61
CA ASP A 7 1.17 8.49 -3.50
C ASP A 7 0.11 8.00 -2.49
N PRO A 8 -0.11 8.73 -1.38
CA PRO A 8 -1.04 8.31 -0.34
C PRO A 8 -2.49 8.24 -0.84
N GLU A 9 -2.88 9.03 -1.84
CA GLU A 9 -4.22 8.98 -2.41
C GLU A 9 -4.41 7.68 -3.22
N GLN A 10 -3.40 7.31 -4.02
CA GLN A 10 -3.40 6.06 -4.78
C GLN A 10 -3.44 4.84 -3.84
N ALA A 11 -2.65 4.87 -2.75
CA ALA A 11 -2.66 3.82 -1.74
C ALA A 11 -4.03 3.66 -1.11
N ARG A 12 -4.71 4.77 -0.80
CA ARG A 12 -6.06 4.75 -0.23
C ARG A 12 -7.07 4.15 -1.21
N LYS A 13 -7.09 4.64 -2.46
CA LYS A 13 -7.98 4.14 -3.52
C LYS A 13 -7.77 2.65 -3.78
N ALA A 14 -6.53 2.18 -3.82
CA ALA A 14 -6.22 0.77 -4.00
C ALA A 14 -6.73 -0.09 -2.85
N CYS A 15 -6.56 0.35 -1.60
CA CYS A 15 -7.05 -0.39 -0.45
C CYS A 15 -8.58 -0.37 -0.35
N GLU A 16 -9.23 0.75 -0.67
CA GLU A 16 -10.70 0.86 -0.76
C GLU A 16 -11.25 -0.07 -1.83
N ALA A 17 -10.65 -0.10 -3.02
CA ALA A 17 -11.05 -1.01 -4.10
C ALA A 17 -10.93 -2.48 -3.68
N VAL A 18 -9.83 -2.86 -3.01
CA VAL A 18 -9.66 -4.23 -2.52
C VAL A 18 -10.67 -4.58 -1.43
N ARG A 19 -10.96 -3.65 -0.51
CA ARG A 19 -12.04 -3.82 0.49
C ARG A 19 -13.42 -3.96 -0.16
N GLY A 20 -13.64 -3.32 -1.30
CA GLY A 20 -14.84 -3.46 -2.13
C GLY A 20 -14.91 -4.76 -2.94
N GLY A 21 -13.94 -5.67 -2.81
CA GLY A 21 -13.93 -6.98 -3.47
C GLY A 21 -12.98 -7.08 -4.67
N MET A 22 -12.25 -6.02 -5.02
CA MET A 22 -11.23 -6.09 -6.07
C MET A 22 -10.05 -6.97 -5.64
N LYS A 23 -9.49 -7.75 -6.56
CA LYS A 23 -8.29 -8.55 -6.27
C LYS A 23 -7.06 -7.65 -6.12
N ILE A 24 -6.17 -7.96 -5.16
CA ILE A 24 -4.92 -7.20 -4.94
C ILE A 24 -4.06 -7.11 -6.21
N ARG A 25 -4.01 -8.16 -7.05
CA ARG A 25 -3.29 -8.13 -8.34
C ARG A 25 -3.84 -7.08 -9.29
N GLU A 26 -5.15 -6.89 -9.28
CA GLU A 26 -5.84 -5.95 -10.15
C GLU A 26 -5.64 -4.52 -9.66
N ALA A 27 -5.84 -4.29 -8.35
CA ALA A 27 -5.55 -3.01 -7.72
C ALA A 27 -4.08 -2.59 -7.90
N SER A 28 -3.14 -3.53 -7.81
CA SER A 28 -1.72 -3.29 -8.05
C SER A 28 -1.44 -2.77 -9.46
N ARG A 29 -2.09 -3.35 -10.48
CA ARG A 29 -1.96 -2.90 -11.87
C ARG A 29 -2.65 -1.55 -12.10
N LEU A 30 -3.82 -1.35 -11.52
CA LEU A 30 -4.65 -0.17 -11.73
C LEU A 30 -4.07 1.08 -11.06
N PHE A 31 -3.54 0.93 -9.86
CA PHE A 31 -3.06 2.05 -9.03
C PHE A 31 -1.52 2.11 -8.92
N GLY A 32 -0.79 1.26 -9.65
CA GLY A 32 0.68 1.31 -9.73
C GLY A 32 1.41 0.98 -8.42
N LEU A 33 0.78 0.21 -7.53
CA LEU A 33 1.31 -0.14 -6.22
C LEU A 33 1.81 -1.58 -6.19
N ASP A 34 2.87 -1.83 -5.43
CA ASP A 34 3.31 -3.20 -5.16
C ASP A 34 2.24 -3.96 -4.37
N ARG A 35 2.02 -5.22 -4.75
CA ARG A 35 1.05 -6.11 -4.08
C ARG A 35 1.30 -6.23 -2.57
N TRP A 36 2.57 -6.28 -2.17
CA TRP A 36 2.98 -6.28 -0.77
C TRP A 36 2.63 -4.97 -0.06
N SER A 37 2.82 -3.84 -0.74
CA SER A 37 2.49 -2.50 -0.24
C SER A 37 0.99 -2.34 0.04
N ILE A 38 0.15 -2.91 -0.81
CA ILE A 38 -1.31 -2.97 -0.60
C ILE A 38 -1.64 -3.91 0.56
N LYS A 39 -1.09 -5.13 0.57
CA LYS A 39 -1.35 -6.12 1.61
C LYS A 39 -0.96 -5.59 3.00
N SER A 40 0.24 -5.05 3.17
CA SER A 40 0.69 -4.50 4.47
C SER A 40 -0.16 -3.33 4.97
N ARG A 41 -0.79 -2.55 4.07
CA ARG A 41 -1.74 -1.48 4.46
C ARG A 41 -3.11 -2.04 4.84
N LEU A 42 -3.57 -3.12 4.20
CA LEU A 42 -4.80 -3.80 4.55
C LEU A 42 -4.68 -4.52 5.90
N ASP A 43 -3.53 -5.15 6.15
CA ASP A 43 -3.18 -5.84 7.40
C ASP A 43 -2.90 -4.85 8.56
N GLY A 44 -2.93 -3.53 8.31
CA GLY A 44 -2.68 -2.50 9.32
C GLY A 44 -1.20 -2.33 9.72
N ALA A 45 -0.29 -3.09 9.12
CA ALA A 45 1.15 -3.04 9.39
C ALA A 45 1.81 -1.73 8.91
N VAL A 46 1.17 -0.98 8.00
CA VAL A 46 1.67 0.27 7.44
C VAL A 46 0.55 1.30 7.39
N ALA A 47 0.76 2.49 7.96
CA ALA A 47 -0.21 3.57 7.86
C ALA A 47 -0.41 4.01 6.41
N MET A 48 -1.65 4.35 6.02
CA MET A 48 -1.98 4.81 4.65
C MET A 48 -1.16 6.04 4.23
N LYS A 49 -0.83 6.91 5.18
CA LYS A 49 0.02 8.10 5.00
C LYS A 49 1.52 7.81 5.15
N ALA A 50 1.92 6.59 5.50
CA ALA A 50 3.33 6.29 5.73
C ALA A 50 4.10 6.41 4.40
N LYS A 51 5.08 7.33 4.39
CA LYS A 51 6.26 7.16 3.55
C LYS A 51 6.81 5.78 3.91
N VAL A 52 6.91 4.88 2.94
CA VAL A 52 7.48 3.53 3.16
C VAL A 52 9.00 3.70 3.32
N GLY A 53 9.41 4.30 4.44
CA GLY A 53 10.78 4.33 4.94
C GLY A 53 11.08 3.06 5.73
N PRO A 54 12.36 2.77 6.00
CA PRO A 54 12.73 1.60 6.80
C PRO A 54 11.96 1.63 8.12
N ALA A 55 11.46 0.47 8.53
CA ALA A 55 10.80 0.29 9.82
C ALA A 55 11.72 0.86 10.90
N ILE A 56 11.32 1.98 11.50
CA ILE A 56 11.82 2.31 12.82
C ILE A 56 11.19 1.26 13.72
N VAL A 57 12.00 0.25 14.04
CA VAL A 57 11.77 -0.66 15.16
C VAL A 57 11.64 0.26 16.37
N LEU A 58 10.42 0.42 16.89
CA LEU A 58 10.22 0.97 18.22
C LEU A 58 10.63 -0.14 19.19
N SER A 59 11.90 -0.10 19.62
CA SER A 59 12.37 -0.71 20.87
C SER A 59 11.98 0.17 22.05
#